data_AF-A0A6G7J9F2-F1
#
_entry.id   AF-A0A6G7J9F2-F1
#
_cell.length_a   1.000
_cell.length_b   1.000
_cell.length_c   1.000
_cell.angle_alpha   90.00
_cell.angle_beta   90.00
_cell.angle_gamma   90.00
#
_symmetry.space_group_name_H-M   'P 1'
#
loop_
_entity.id
_entity.type
_entity.pdbx_description
1 polymer ?
#
loop_
_entity_poly.entity_id
_entity_poly.type
_entity_poly.pdbx_seq_one_letter_code
_entity_poly.pdbx_strand_id
1 'polypeptide(L)'
;MQLAFLVPSSEYGAVVSTIKDFGAAPLLPDLEKYKDHSKFYYFHAPGGQVFRVVNSVSTFPKNGEGYVYDAEKASKYGADDYGMKKYIFAFLKRGPNRDLPKEEAAELQNAHLQNIMRLAEEGKLILAGPFFGNDDLRGIYIFDVETLEEAKSLTETDPAIKAGSLVMELKEWYGSAALMEVAKIGMTLQKKSITD
;
A
#
# COMPACT_ATOMS: atom_id res chain seq x y z
N MET A 1 -4.04 6.99 -22.31
CA MET A 1 -4.65 6.79 -20.98
C MET A 1 -5.24 5.39 -20.97
N GLN A 2 -4.70 4.48 -20.17
CA GLN A 2 -5.08 3.08 -20.16
C GLN A 2 -6.06 2.85 -19.00
N LEU A 3 -7.34 2.71 -19.30
CA LEU A 3 -8.34 2.36 -18.28
C LEU A 3 -8.36 0.83 -18.15
N ALA A 4 -8.14 0.33 -16.94
CA ALA A 4 -8.31 -1.08 -16.61
C ALA A 4 -9.72 -1.27 -16.03
N PHE A 5 -10.52 -2.13 -16.67
CA PHE A 5 -11.77 -2.59 -16.09
C PHE A 5 -11.53 -3.89 -15.33
N LEU A 6 -11.76 -3.86 -14.02
CA LEU A 6 -11.77 -5.05 -13.17
C LEU A 6 -13.14 -5.70 -13.29
N VAL A 7 -13.17 -6.93 -13.76
CA VAL A 7 -14.39 -7.74 -13.88
C VAL A 7 -14.28 -8.91 -12.90
N PRO A 8 -15.31 -9.17 -12.07
CA PRO A 8 -15.35 -10.36 -11.22
C PRO A 8 -15.14 -11.64 -12.04
N SER A 9 -14.44 -12.63 -11.50
CA SER A 9 -14.13 -13.88 -12.22
C SER A 9 -15.39 -14.67 -12.64
N SER A 10 -16.47 -14.56 -11.86
CA SER A 10 -17.80 -15.11 -12.19
C SER A 10 -18.39 -14.51 -13.45
N GLU A 11 -18.11 -13.25 -13.71
CA GLU A 11 -18.60 -12.50 -14.86
C GLU A 11 -17.60 -12.49 -16.01
N TYR A 12 -16.34 -12.81 -15.75
CA TYR A 12 -15.28 -12.84 -16.76
C TYR A 12 -15.62 -13.74 -17.96
N GLY A 13 -16.18 -14.92 -17.71
CA GLY A 13 -16.64 -15.82 -18.78
C GLY A 13 -17.75 -15.21 -19.63
N ALA A 14 -18.73 -14.57 -19.00
CA ALA A 14 -19.85 -13.91 -19.67
C ALA A 14 -19.43 -12.64 -20.41
N VAL A 15 -18.50 -11.85 -19.87
CA VAL A 15 -17.92 -10.68 -20.54
C VAL A 15 -17.10 -11.11 -21.74
N VAL A 16 -16.27 -12.14 -21.61
CA VAL A 16 -15.50 -12.71 -22.73
C VAL A 16 -16.42 -13.33 -23.78
N SER A 17 -17.49 -14.03 -23.39
CA SER A 17 -18.47 -14.58 -24.35
C SER A 17 -19.22 -13.45 -25.05
N THR A 18 -19.70 -12.45 -24.31
CA THR A 18 -20.36 -11.26 -24.90
C THR A 18 -19.44 -10.56 -25.90
N ILE A 19 -18.15 -10.39 -25.59
CA ILE A 19 -17.16 -9.81 -26.52
C ILE A 19 -16.97 -10.69 -27.77
N LYS A 20 -17.01 -12.02 -27.63
CA LYS A 20 -16.90 -12.95 -28.76
C LYS A 20 -18.17 -13.02 -29.61
N ASP A 21 -19.34 -12.92 -28.97
CA ASP A 21 -20.67 -13.01 -29.57
C ASP A 21 -21.05 -11.71 -30.29
N PHE A 22 -20.54 -10.55 -29.83
CA PHE A 22 -20.57 -9.27 -30.54
C PHE A 22 -19.53 -9.21 -31.69
N GLY A 23 -19.42 -10.31 -32.43
CA GLY A 23 -18.40 -10.59 -33.45
C GLY A 23 -17.80 -9.32 -34.05
N ALA A 24 -16.52 -9.08 -33.74
CA ALA A 24 -15.71 -7.93 -34.16
C ALA A 24 -16.52 -6.65 -34.39
N ALA A 25 -16.49 -5.73 -33.43
CA ALA A 25 -17.01 -4.37 -33.62
C ALA A 25 -16.69 -3.89 -35.04
N PRO A 26 -17.70 -3.57 -35.88
CA PRO A 26 -17.45 -3.15 -37.23
C PRO A 26 -16.82 -1.77 -37.12
N LEU A 27 -15.50 -1.72 -37.26
CA LEU A 27 -14.67 -0.60 -37.68
C LEU A 27 -13.23 -0.89 -37.23
N LEU A 28 -12.45 -1.50 -38.13
CA LEU A 28 -11.25 -0.93 -38.74
C LEU A 28 -10.47 -2.08 -39.39
N PRO A 29 -10.31 -2.09 -40.73
CA PRO A 29 -9.38 -3.00 -41.37
C PRO A 29 -7.96 -2.64 -40.89
N ASP A 30 -7.15 -3.66 -40.66
CA ASP A 30 -5.77 -3.60 -40.13
C ASP A 30 -5.64 -3.44 -38.61
N LEU A 31 -6.27 -4.35 -37.85
CA LEU A 31 -5.81 -4.67 -36.50
C LEU A 31 -4.61 -5.62 -36.58
N GLU A 32 -3.42 -5.13 -36.26
CA GLU A 32 -2.27 -5.99 -36.01
C GLU A 32 -2.62 -7.05 -34.96
N LYS A 33 -2.19 -8.27 -35.29
CA LYS A 33 -2.51 -9.53 -34.63
C LYS A 33 -2.43 -9.45 -33.10
N TYR A 34 -3.47 -9.99 -32.48
CA TYR A 34 -3.45 -10.59 -31.14
C TYR A 34 -2.05 -11.15 -30.80
N LYS A 35 -1.36 -10.51 -29.86
CA LYS A 35 -0.31 -11.21 -29.09
C LYS A 35 -0.96 -11.74 -27.84
N ASP A 36 -1.14 -13.05 -27.81
CA ASP A 36 -1.44 -13.80 -26.60
C ASP A 36 -0.28 -13.60 -25.61
N HIS A 37 -0.43 -12.60 -24.74
CA HIS A 37 0.23 -12.62 -23.45
C HIS A 37 -0.79 -13.26 -22.52
N SER A 38 -0.62 -14.55 -22.25
CA SER A 38 -1.49 -15.54 -21.57
C SER A 38 -2.24 -15.14 -20.28
N LYS A 39 -2.30 -13.85 -19.93
CA LYS A 39 -2.98 -13.26 -18.78
C LYS A 39 -3.77 -11.97 -19.07
N PHE A 40 -3.71 -11.39 -20.28
CA PHE A 40 -4.32 -10.07 -20.58
C PHE A 40 -4.98 -10.03 -21.96
N TYR A 41 -6.13 -9.32 -22.03
CA TYR A 41 -6.73 -8.92 -23.30
C TYR A 41 -6.64 -7.40 -23.44
N TYR A 42 -6.23 -6.95 -24.62
CA TYR A 42 -6.17 -5.53 -24.97
C TYR A 42 -7.17 -5.26 -26.09
N PHE A 43 -7.90 -4.15 -25.98
CA PHE A 43 -8.75 -3.68 -27.08
C PHE A 43 -8.60 -2.17 -27.25
N HIS A 44 -8.73 -1.72 -28.49
CA HIS A 44 -8.74 -0.30 -28.84
C HIS A 44 -10.17 0.17 -29.01
N ALA A 45 -10.55 1.25 -28.32
CA ALA A 45 -11.82 1.92 -28.54
C ALA A 45 -11.66 3.07 -29.55
N PRO A 46 -12.76 3.52 -30.20
CA PRO A 46 -12.76 4.71 -31.03
C PRO A 46 -12.16 5.90 -30.27
N GLY A 47 -11.17 6.58 -30.87
CA GLY A 47 -10.43 7.69 -30.23
C GLY A 47 -9.07 7.32 -29.63
N GLY A 48 -8.52 6.13 -29.92
CA GLY A 48 -7.14 5.76 -29.59
C GLY A 48 -6.92 5.34 -28.13
N GLN A 49 -7.99 5.11 -27.38
CA GLN A 49 -7.90 4.59 -26.01
C GLN A 49 -7.68 3.08 -26.02
N VAL A 50 -6.69 2.63 -25.25
CA VAL A 50 -6.38 1.21 -25.05
C VAL A 50 -6.96 0.78 -23.72
N PHE A 51 -7.84 -0.21 -23.74
CA PHE A 51 -8.38 -0.84 -22.55
C PHE A 51 -7.65 -2.16 -22.30
N ARG A 52 -7.30 -2.42 -21.03
CA ARG A 52 -6.69 -3.67 -20.59
C ARG A 52 -7.68 -4.40 -19.69
N VAL A 53 -8.05 -5.62 -20.06
CA VAL A 53 -8.79 -6.54 -19.19
C VAL A 53 -7.82 -7.53 -18.59
N VAL A 54 -7.72 -7.51 -17.26
CA VAL A 54 -6.85 -8.40 -16.50
C VAL A 54 -7.71 -9.49 -15.88
N ASN A 55 -7.38 -10.75 -16.15
CA ASN A 55 -7.94 -11.87 -15.43
C ASN A 55 -7.22 -11.98 -14.07
N SER A 56 -7.89 -11.68 -12.96
CA SER A 56 -7.28 -11.71 -11.61
C SER A 56 -7.16 -13.13 -11.02
N VAL A 57 -6.78 -14.12 -11.81
CA VAL A 57 -6.81 -15.55 -11.42
C VAL A 57 -5.54 -16.04 -10.72
N SER A 58 -4.60 -15.17 -10.33
CA SER A 58 -3.42 -15.59 -9.56
C SER A 58 -3.38 -15.14 -8.09
N THR A 59 -4.45 -14.60 -7.51
CA THR A 59 -4.41 -14.16 -6.10
C THR A 59 -5.63 -14.49 -5.23
N PHE A 60 -6.66 -15.17 -5.74
CA PHE A 60 -7.81 -15.53 -4.92
C PHE A 60 -8.26 -16.97 -5.15
N PRO A 61 -8.63 -17.72 -4.09
CA PRO A 61 -9.21 -19.05 -4.24
C PRO A 61 -10.46 -18.97 -5.13
N LYS A 62 -10.62 -19.95 -6.01
CA LYS A 62 -11.77 -20.03 -6.91
C LYS A 62 -13.04 -20.28 -6.08
N ASN A 63 -14.13 -19.61 -6.43
CA ASN A 63 -15.46 -19.87 -5.83
C ASN A 63 -15.75 -21.38 -5.78
N GLY A 64 -15.96 -21.91 -4.58
CA GLY A 64 -16.28 -23.31 -4.32
C GLY A 64 -15.23 -24.09 -3.52
N GLU A 65 -14.02 -23.56 -3.36
CA GLU A 65 -13.01 -24.08 -2.45
C GLU A 65 -12.75 -22.97 -1.42
N GLY A 66 -13.03 -23.24 -0.14
CA GLY A 66 -13.07 -22.23 0.92
C GLY A 66 -11.79 -21.39 1.09
N TYR A 67 -11.82 -20.46 2.05
CA TYR A 67 -10.64 -19.69 2.44
C TYR A 67 -9.46 -20.64 2.74
N VAL A 68 -8.29 -20.37 2.13
CA VAL A 68 -7.03 -21.01 2.54
C VAL A 68 -6.65 -20.40 3.88
N TYR A 69 -7.20 -20.98 4.95
CA TYR A 69 -7.04 -20.49 6.31
C TYR A 69 -5.79 -21.10 6.97
N ASP A 70 -4.88 -20.24 7.41
CA ASP A 70 -3.70 -20.60 8.17
C ASP A 70 -3.89 -20.12 9.61
N ALA A 71 -4.39 -21.01 10.48
CA ALA A 71 -4.77 -20.69 11.84
C ALA A 71 -3.59 -20.19 12.70
N GLU A 72 -2.40 -20.74 12.47
CA GLU A 72 -1.19 -20.34 13.19
C GLU A 72 -0.79 -18.92 12.83
N LYS A 73 -0.80 -18.56 11.54
CA LYS A 73 -0.52 -17.18 11.11
C LYS A 73 -1.60 -16.20 11.53
N ALA A 74 -2.88 -16.59 11.41
CA ALA A 74 -3.98 -15.74 11.84
C ALA A 74 -3.85 -15.38 13.32
N SER A 75 -3.63 -16.37 14.20
CA SER A 75 -3.38 -16.14 15.62
C SER A 75 -2.12 -15.30 15.86
N LYS A 76 -1.00 -15.66 15.22
CA LYS A 76 0.29 -14.97 15.39
C LYS A 76 0.23 -13.48 15.01
N TYR A 77 -0.49 -13.14 13.95
CA TYR A 77 -0.60 -11.75 13.49
C TYR A 77 -1.77 -11.00 14.13
N GLY A 78 -2.54 -11.65 15.02
CA GLY A 78 -3.71 -11.05 15.66
C GLY A 78 -4.84 -10.75 14.68
N ALA A 79 -5.00 -11.60 13.66
CA ALA A 79 -6.06 -11.48 12.68
C ALA A 79 -7.42 -11.88 13.29
N ASP A 80 -8.46 -11.12 12.97
CA ASP A 80 -9.84 -11.51 13.17
C ASP A 80 -10.32 -12.49 12.07
N ASP A 81 -11.61 -12.84 12.10
CA ASP A 81 -12.23 -13.76 11.15
C ASP A 81 -12.14 -13.31 9.68
N TYR A 82 -11.85 -12.04 9.43
CA TYR A 82 -11.67 -11.46 8.09
C TYR A 82 -10.21 -11.40 7.66
N GLY A 83 -9.26 -11.85 8.48
CA GLY A 83 -7.82 -11.71 8.20
C GLY A 83 -7.28 -10.30 8.47
N MET A 84 -7.98 -9.53 9.29
CA MET A 84 -7.74 -8.11 9.52
C MET A 84 -7.43 -7.82 10.99
N LYS A 85 -6.86 -6.65 11.28
CA LYS A 85 -6.53 -6.19 12.62
C LYS A 85 -6.67 -4.68 12.72
N LYS A 86 -6.90 -4.17 13.93
CA LYS A 86 -6.80 -2.74 14.25
C LYS A 86 -5.33 -2.33 14.40
N TYR A 87 -5.00 -1.21 13.78
CA TYR A 87 -3.73 -0.49 13.83
C TYR A 87 -3.98 0.98 14.18
N ILE A 88 -2.93 1.73 14.45
CA ILE A 88 -3.00 3.20 14.44
C ILE A 88 -2.26 3.74 13.22
N PHE A 89 -2.99 4.43 12.36
CA PHE A 89 -2.47 5.12 11.20
C PHE A 89 -2.11 6.56 11.56
N ALA A 90 -0.94 7.04 11.12
CA ALA A 90 -0.55 8.42 11.29
C ALA A 90 -0.33 9.11 9.95
N PHE A 91 -0.90 10.30 9.79
CA PHE A 91 -0.48 11.25 8.77
C PHE A 91 0.60 12.16 9.36
N LEU A 92 1.79 12.14 8.76
CA LEU A 92 2.84 13.10 9.06
C LEU A 92 2.59 14.35 8.24
N LYS A 93 2.38 15.48 8.90
CA LYS A 93 2.15 16.79 8.29
C LYS A 93 3.32 17.72 8.56
N ARG A 94 3.45 18.73 7.71
CA ARG A 94 4.34 19.86 7.91
C ARG A 94 4.00 20.54 9.24
N GLY A 95 4.99 20.70 10.11
CA GLY A 95 4.86 21.45 11.35
C GLY A 95 5.18 22.94 11.18
N PRO A 96 4.85 23.77 12.18
CA PRO A 96 5.03 25.21 12.13
C PRO A 96 6.50 25.68 12.22
N ASN A 97 7.41 24.86 12.76
CA ASN A 97 8.80 25.26 13.02
C ASN A 97 9.77 24.58 12.04
N ARG A 98 10.05 25.24 10.91
CA ARG A 98 10.86 24.64 9.83
C ARG A 98 12.00 25.50 9.30
N ASP A 99 12.11 26.73 9.77
CA ASP A 99 13.16 27.66 9.37
C ASP A 99 14.44 27.39 10.19
N LEU A 100 14.94 26.15 10.10
CA LEU A 100 16.20 25.74 10.69
C LEU A 100 17.34 25.91 9.69
N PRO A 101 18.55 26.28 10.15
CA PRO A 101 19.76 26.19 9.34
C PRO A 101 19.92 24.80 8.72
N LYS A 102 20.52 24.73 7.53
CA LYS A 102 20.63 23.49 6.75
C LYS A 102 21.28 22.34 7.54
N GLU A 103 22.29 22.64 8.33
CA GLU A 103 23.01 21.66 9.17
C GLU A 103 22.10 21.11 10.27
N GLU A 104 21.45 21.99 11.04
CA GLU A 104 20.49 21.60 12.08
C GLU A 104 19.29 20.82 11.52
N ALA A 105 18.79 21.21 10.33
CA ALA A 105 17.72 20.50 9.65
C ALA A 105 18.13 19.08 9.23
N ALA A 106 19.40 18.89 8.82
CA ALA A 106 19.93 17.58 8.45
C ALA A 106 20.14 16.69 9.69
N GLU A 107 20.66 17.25 10.79
CA GLU A 107 20.78 16.54 12.07
C GLU A 107 19.42 16.12 12.61
N LEU A 108 18.43 17.01 12.57
CA LEU A 108 17.06 16.72 12.98
C LEU A 108 16.43 15.60 12.12
N GLN A 109 16.66 15.64 10.81
CA GLN A 109 16.19 14.60 9.90
C GLN A 109 16.86 13.25 10.20
N ASN A 110 18.15 13.22 10.52
CA ASN A 110 18.84 11.98 10.89
C ASN A 110 18.29 11.42 12.21
N ALA A 111 18.12 12.27 13.23
CA ALA A 111 17.56 11.86 14.52
C ALA A 111 16.13 11.33 14.39
N HIS A 112 15.33 11.90 13.47
CA HIS A 112 14.02 11.40 13.10
C HIS A 112 14.07 9.99 12.47
N LEU A 113 14.99 9.75 11.53
CA LEU A 113 15.19 8.43 10.90
C LEU A 113 15.65 7.37 11.91
N GLN A 114 16.54 7.74 12.84
CA GLN A 114 16.97 6.85 13.92
C GLN A 114 15.80 6.46 14.84
N ASN A 115 14.89 7.40 15.13
CA ASN A 115 13.69 7.09 15.89
C ASN A 115 12.75 6.12 15.14
N ILE A 116 12.59 6.30 13.83
CA ILE A 116 11.83 5.36 12.98
C ILE A 116 12.42 3.95 13.08
N MET A 117 13.75 3.82 12.95
CA MET A 117 14.42 2.51 13.02
C MET A 117 14.23 1.85 14.38
N ARG A 118 14.44 2.58 15.47
CA ARG A 118 14.19 2.08 16.83
C ARG A 118 12.76 1.56 16.98
N LEU A 119 11.75 2.32 16.54
CA LEU A 119 10.35 1.90 16.63
C LEU A 119 10.03 0.68 15.76
N ALA A 120 10.68 0.54 14.60
CA ALA A 120 10.55 -0.62 13.75
C ALA A 120 11.21 -1.87 14.37
N GLU A 121 12.38 -1.73 14.99
CA GLU A 121 13.08 -2.79 15.72
C GLU A 121 12.30 -3.27 16.96
N GLU A 122 11.65 -2.34 17.67
CA GLU A 122 10.74 -2.63 18.78
C GLU A 122 9.42 -3.29 18.32
N GLY A 123 9.19 -3.40 17.00
CA GLY A 123 7.97 -3.96 16.41
C GLY A 123 6.73 -3.07 16.57
N LYS A 124 6.91 -1.82 17.03
CA LYS A 124 5.82 -0.85 17.25
C LYS A 124 5.41 -0.15 15.97
N LEU A 125 6.33 0.00 15.02
CA LEU A 125 6.12 0.67 13.74
C LEU A 125 6.28 -0.33 12.59
N ILE A 126 5.17 -0.64 11.93
CA ILE A 126 5.09 -1.65 10.85
C ILE A 126 5.53 -1.07 9.52
N LEU A 127 5.18 0.20 9.28
CA LEU A 127 5.50 0.90 8.05
C LEU A 127 5.72 2.37 8.35
N ALA A 128 6.76 2.92 7.72
CA ALA A 128 7.01 4.35 7.65
C ALA A 128 7.47 4.70 6.24
N GLY A 129 6.92 5.77 5.67
CA GLY A 129 7.35 6.21 4.34
C GLY A 129 6.93 7.65 4.02
N PRO A 130 7.78 8.41 3.32
CA PRO A 130 7.42 9.74 2.85
C PRO A 130 6.47 9.65 1.67
N PHE A 131 5.65 10.68 1.50
CA PHE A 131 5.03 10.94 0.20
C PHE A 131 6.06 11.58 -0.73
N PHE A 132 5.94 11.32 -2.02
CA PHE A 132 6.71 12.03 -3.02
C PHE A 132 6.26 13.49 -3.10
N GLY A 133 7.19 14.40 -3.41
CA GLY A 133 6.93 15.83 -3.51
C GLY A 133 7.24 16.60 -2.22
N ASN A 134 6.69 17.81 -2.11
CA ASN A 134 6.97 18.73 -1.00
C ASN A 134 5.69 19.37 -0.43
N ASP A 135 4.58 18.64 -0.53
CA ASP A 135 3.28 19.09 -0.03
C ASP A 135 3.25 19.12 1.51
N ASP A 136 2.12 19.55 2.07
CA ASP A 136 1.92 19.58 3.51
C ASP A 136 1.83 18.18 4.12
N LEU A 137 1.37 17.19 3.36
CA LEU A 137 1.46 15.79 3.74
C LEU A 137 2.88 15.27 3.43
N ARG A 138 3.59 14.90 4.49
CA ARG A 138 5.01 14.52 4.45
C ARG A 138 5.20 13.02 4.35
N GLY A 139 4.31 12.24 4.95
CA GLY A 139 4.40 10.79 4.95
C GLY A 139 3.32 10.13 5.80
N ILE A 140 3.46 8.83 5.97
CA ILE A 140 2.56 8.01 6.76
C ILE A 140 3.33 7.06 7.65
N TYR A 141 2.78 6.80 8.83
CA TYR A 141 3.16 5.67 9.68
C TYR A 141 1.97 4.72 9.89
N ILE A 142 2.28 3.45 10.13
CA ILE A 142 1.32 2.45 10.60
C ILE A 142 1.93 1.79 11.85
N PHE A 143 1.31 2.02 13.00
CA PHE A 143 1.70 1.45 14.28
C PHE A 143 0.92 0.17 14.59
N ASP A 144 1.59 -0.84 15.14
CA ASP A 144 0.97 -2.02 15.75
C ASP A 144 0.84 -1.82 17.26
N VAL A 145 -0.13 -0.98 17.64
CA VAL A 145 -0.51 -0.69 19.02
C VAL A 145 -2.03 -0.63 19.14
N GLU A 146 -2.55 -0.83 20.35
CA GLU A 146 -4.00 -0.98 20.56
C GLU A 146 -4.75 0.35 20.66
N THR A 147 -4.07 1.43 21.07
CA THR A 147 -4.69 2.71 21.44
C THR A 147 -4.03 3.90 20.78
N LEU A 148 -4.83 4.97 20.57
CA LEU A 148 -4.34 6.25 20.07
C LEU A 148 -3.36 6.90 21.05
N GLU A 149 -3.57 6.69 22.35
CA GLU A 149 -2.73 7.22 23.43
C GLU A 149 -1.33 6.61 23.38
N GLU A 150 -1.21 5.28 23.21
CA GLU A 150 0.09 4.62 23.06
C GLU A 150 0.80 5.13 21.81
N ALA A 151 0.10 5.17 20.66
CA ALA A 151 0.67 5.70 19.43
C ALA A 151 1.13 7.15 19.61
N LYS A 152 0.34 7.99 20.27
CA LYS A 152 0.69 9.39 20.56
C LYS A 152 1.97 9.48 21.38
N SER A 153 2.09 8.70 22.46
CA SER A 153 3.32 8.64 23.26
C SER A 153 4.52 8.21 22.44
N LEU A 154 4.36 7.28 21.50
CA LEU A 154 5.44 6.91 20.56
C LEU A 154 5.80 8.08 19.63
N THR A 155 4.82 8.80 19.08
CA THR A 155 5.09 9.99 18.25
C THR A 155 5.83 11.08 19.01
N GLU A 156 5.54 11.26 20.30
CA GLU A 156 6.15 12.26 21.17
C GLU A 156 7.62 11.93 21.48
N THR A 157 8.11 10.73 21.17
CA THR A 157 9.55 10.39 21.26
C THR A 157 10.37 10.98 20.11
N ASP A 158 9.73 11.30 18.98
CA ASP A 158 10.37 11.71 17.75
C ASP A 158 10.94 13.15 17.84
N PRO A 159 12.26 13.34 17.61
CA PRO A 159 12.89 14.65 17.64
C PRO A 159 12.23 15.68 16.71
N ALA A 160 11.77 15.27 15.52
CA ALA A 160 11.13 16.18 14.57
C ALA A 160 9.74 16.65 15.03
N ILE A 161 9.04 15.83 15.81
CA ILE A 161 7.78 16.20 16.47
C ILE A 161 8.04 17.13 17.65
N LYS A 162 9.03 16.81 18.51
CA LYS A 162 9.43 17.67 19.63
C LYS A 162 9.86 19.07 19.19
N ALA A 163 10.58 19.15 18.07
CA ALA A 163 11.02 20.42 17.48
C ALA A 163 9.87 21.20 16.80
N GLY A 164 8.70 20.57 16.59
CA GLY A 164 7.59 21.17 15.84
C GLY A 164 7.82 21.27 14.33
N SER A 165 8.82 20.56 13.79
CA SER A 165 9.10 20.48 12.34
C SER A 165 8.08 19.60 11.61
N LEU A 166 7.52 18.64 12.34
CA LEU A 166 6.44 17.76 11.92
C LEU A 166 5.31 17.78 12.95
N VAL A 167 4.11 17.43 12.49
CA VAL A 167 2.93 17.16 13.34
C VAL A 167 2.30 15.86 12.89
N MET A 168 1.85 15.02 13.82
CA MET A 168 1.13 13.78 13.48
C MET A 168 -0.36 13.91 13.73
N GLU A 169 -1.15 13.47 12.76
CA GLU A 169 -2.59 13.21 12.95
C GLU A 169 -2.81 11.69 12.99
N LEU A 170 -3.34 11.20 14.12
CA LEU A 170 -3.54 9.77 14.38
C LEU A 170 -4.99 9.37 14.14
N LYS A 171 -5.19 8.16 13.60
CA LYS A 171 -6.49 7.52 13.40
C LYS A 171 -6.40 6.04 13.70
N GLU A 172 -7.42 5.48 14.34
CA GLU A 172 -7.60 4.04 14.33
C GLU A 172 -7.89 3.59 12.90
N TRP A 173 -7.23 2.51 12.48
CA TRP A 173 -7.35 2.00 11.13
C TRP A 173 -7.47 0.48 11.14
N TYR A 174 -8.45 -0.02 10.39
CA TYR A 174 -8.67 -1.45 10.20
C TYR A 174 -7.99 -1.88 8.91
N GLY A 175 -6.95 -2.70 9.05
CA GLY A 175 -6.06 -3.10 7.95
C GLY A 175 -5.78 -4.60 7.97
N SER A 176 -5.15 -5.11 6.92
CA SER A 176 -4.82 -6.54 6.84
C SER A 176 -3.76 -6.92 7.88
N ALA A 177 -3.99 -8.03 8.60
CA ALA A 177 -3.02 -8.61 9.52
C ALA A 177 -1.72 -9.06 8.81
N ALA A 178 -1.78 -9.24 7.48
CA ALA A 178 -0.62 -9.56 6.65
C ALA A 178 0.48 -8.48 6.68
N LEU A 179 0.16 -7.25 7.10
CA LEU A 179 1.16 -6.18 7.25
C LEU A 179 2.29 -6.56 8.21
N MET A 180 2.02 -7.42 9.20
CA MET A 180 3.04 -7.95 10.10
C MET A 180 4.14 -8.71 9.36
N GLU A 181 3.77 -9.46 8.31
CA GLU A 181 4.74 -10.17 7.47
C GLU A 181 5.39 -9.24 6.44
N VAL A 182 4.66 -8.26 5.92
CA VAL A 182 5.21 -7.24 5.01
C VAL A 182 6.34 -6.47 5.67
N ALA A 183 6.19 -6.07 6.93
CA ALA A 183 7.25 -5.39 7.70
C ALA A 183 8.52 -6.25 7.77
N LYS A 184 8.36 -7.53 8.13
CA LYS A 184 9.46 -8.49 8.21
C LYS A 184 10.16 -8.69 6.85
N ILE A 185 9.37 -8.87 5.78
CA ILE A 185 9.92 -8.98 4.42
C ILE A 185 10.66 -7.69 4.06
N GLY A 186 10.11 -6.51 4.37
CA GLY A 186 10.72 -5.22 4.06
C GLY A 186 12.15 -5.07 4.60
N MET A 187 12.43 -5.57 5.81
CA MET A 187 13.79 -5.59 6.38
C MET A 187 14.78 -6.39 5.53
N THR A 188 14.34 -7.43 4.83
CA THR A 188 15.19 -8.26 3.95
C THR A 188 15.48 -7.64 2.59
N LEU A 189 14.71 -6.60 2.19
CA LEU A 189 14.82 -5.97 0.87
C LEU A 189 15.82 -4.82 0.84
N GLN A 190 16.25 -4.34 2.01
CA GLN A 190 17.16 -3.21 2.13
C GLN A 190 18.60 -3.66 1.83
N LYS A 191 19.27 -2.96 0.90
CA LYS A 191 20.71 -3.17 0.60
C LYS A 191 21.64 -2.26 1.39
N LYS A 192 21.10 -1.16 1.94
CA LYS A 192 21.81 -0.12 2.67
C LYS A 192 20.95 0.33 3.84
N SER A 193 21.59 0.72 4.93
CA SER A 193 20.91 1.41 6.02
C SER A 193 20.41 2.78 5.56
N ILE A 194 19.35 3.25 6.20
CA ILE A 194 18.79 4.59 5.98
C ILE A 194 19.41 5.64 6.92
N THR A 195 20.19 5.23 7.92
CA THR A 195 20.84 6.09 8.93
C THR A 195 22.36 6.09 8.87
N ASP A 196 22.97 5.31 7.97
CA ASP A 196 24.43 5.14 7.87
C ASP A 196 25.05 5.92 6.71
#